data_AF-A0A4Z0RDM0-F1
#
_entry.id   AF-A0A4Z0RDM0-F1
#
_cell.length_a   1.000
_cell.length_b   1.000
_cell.length_c   1.000
_cell.angle_alpha   90.00
_cell.angle_beta   90.00
_cell.angle_gamma   90.00
#
_symmetry.space_group_name_H-M   'P 1'
#
loop_
_entity.id
_entity.type
_entity.pdbx_description
1 polymer ?
#
loop_
_entity_poly.entity_id
_entity_poly.type
_entity_poly.pdbx_seq_one_letter_code
_entity_poly.pdbx_strand_id
1 'polypeptide(L)'
;MIVDDFLYPENGDIKQNLFGVNVLSGKKFFKCISRDSYYMIFADIKAYPIGNERAEIKTFEDFLESSCEMVFMCTDSIFIEFYSKDRKVLDKVYNNCIGNDFEKVVYKTAADVSGRGFIAW
;
A
#
# COMPACT_ATOMS: atom_id res chain seq x y z
N MET A 1 -9.78 -4.49 -4.41
CA MET A 1 -10.29 -4.00 -5.71
C MET A 1 -9.61 -2.67 -5.91
N ILE A 2 -8.83 -2.48 -6.97
CA ILE A 2 -8.28 -1.15 -7.28
C ILE A 2 -9.47 -0.30 -7.73
N VAL A 3 -9.77 0.75 -6.98
CA VAL A 3 -10.92 1.63 -7.24
C VAL A 3 -10.51 2.78 -8.15
N ASP A 4 -9.28 3.30 -7.98
CA ASP A 4 -8.69 4.35 -8.79
C ASP A 4 -7.17 4.11 -8.99
N ASP A 5 -6.68 4.24 -10.22
CA ASP A 5 -5.25 4.12 -10.59
C ASP A 5 -4.78 5.20 -11.55
N PHE A 6 -5.32 6.42 -11.38
CA PHE A 6 -5.05 7.55 -12.25
C PHE A 6 -3.57 7.96 -12.23
N LEU A 7 -2.96 7.91 -13.41
CA LEU A 7 -1.68 8.54 -13.72
C LEU A 7 -1.94 9.91 -14.35
N TYR A 8 -1.24 10.93 -13.85
CA TYR A 8 -1.28 12.30 -14.35
C TYR A 8 0.05 12.62 -15.06
N PRO A 9 0.10 12.60 -16.39
CA PRO A 9 1.30 12.96 -17.15
C PRO A 9 1.65 14.45 -16.97
N GLU A 10 2.94 14.78 -16.89
CA GLU A 10 3.40 16.18 -16.76
C GLU A 10 2.96 17.08 -17.93
N ASN A 11 2.80 16.49 -19.12
CA ASN A 11 2.39 17.21 -20.32
C ASN A 11 0.88 17.53 -20.38
N GLY A 12 0.11 17.15 -19.35
CA GLY A 12 -1.33 17.42 -19.28
C GLY A 12 -2.18 16.48 -20.16
N ASP A 13 -1.61 15.39 -20.67
CA ASP A 13 -2.33 14.38 -21.42
C ASP A 13 -3.44 13.71 -20.58
N ILE A 14 -4.36 13.04 -21.27
CA ILE A 14 -5.48 12.32 -20.69
C ILE A 14 -4.98 11.36 -19.60
N LYS A 15 -5.69 11.35 -18.45
CA LYS A 15 -5.44 10.41 -17.35
C LYS A 15 -5.32 8.99 -17.88
N GLN A 16 -4.24 8.32 -17.53
CA GLN A 16 -4.01 6.92 -17.91
C GLN A 16 -4.17 6.01 -16.69
N ASN A 17 -4.52 4.75 -16.93
CA ASN A 17 -4.56 3.74 -15.87
C ASN A 17 -3.15 3.16 -15.69
N LEU A 18 -2.59 3.25 -14.49
CA LEU A 18 -1.25 2.70 -14.20
C LEU A 18 -1.23 1.17 -14.25
N PHE A 19 -2.29 0.54 -13.74
CA PHE A 19 -2.40 -0.91 -13.61
C PHE A 19 -3.27 -1.52 -14.70
N GLY A 20 -4.30 -0.81 -15.13
CA GLY A 20 -5.22 -1.24 -16.20
C GLY A 20 -6.08 -2.47 -15.85
N VAL A 21 -5.90 -3.06 -14.67
CA VAL A 21 -6.68 -4.18 -14.13
C VAL A 21 -6.78 -4.05 -12.61
N ASN A 22 -7.85 -4.59 -12.03
CA ASN A 22 -8.13 -4.41 -10.60
C ASN A 22 -7.37 -5.37 -9.67
N VAL A 23 -6.62 -6.32 -10.25
CA VAL A 23 -5.92 -7.40 -9.54
C VAL A 23 -4.63 -7.72 -10.27
N LEU A 24 -3.53 -7.68 -9.53
CA LEU A 24 -2.21 -7.98 -10.07
C LEU A 24 -1.53 -9.05 -9.22
N SER A 25 -0.88 -10.00 -9.88
CA SER A 25 0.18 -10.79 -9.22
C SER A 25 1.32 -9.85 -8.82
N GLY A 26 2.07 -10.18 -7.76
CA GLY A 26 3.22 -9.38 -7.32
C GLY A 26 4.22 -9.05 -8.44
N LYS A 27 4.50 -10.01 -9.35
CA LYS A 27 5.38 -9.79 -10.51
C LYS A 27 4.86 -8.72 -11.47
N LYS A 28 3.55 -8.73 -11.77
CA LYS A 28 2.91 -7.73 -12.64
C LYS A 28 2.88 -6.36 -11.95
N PHE A 29 2.53 -6.33 -10.66
CA PHE A 29 2.53 -5.11 -9.86
C PHE A 29 3.90 -4.44 -9.86
N PHE A 30 4.96 -5.19 -9.56
CA PHE A 30 6.34 -4.70 -9.60
C PHE A 30 6.71 -4.11 -10.98
N LYS A 31 6.35 -4.81 -12.06
CA LYS A 31 6.60 -4.31 -13.43
C LYS A 31 5.88 -2.98 -13.71
N CYS A 32 4.68 -2.77 -13.20
CA CYS A 32 3.95 -1.51 -13.38
C CYS A 32 4.63 -0.35 -12.64
N ILE A 33 4.93 -0.54 -11.35
CA ILE A 33 5.49 0.52 -10.51
C ILE A 33 6.96 0.84 -10.81
N SER A 34 7.68 -0.05 -11.49
CA SER A 34 9.09 0.14 -11.87
C SER A 34 9.27 0.61 -13.32
N ARG A 35 8.18 0.90 -14.05
CA ARG A 35 8.27 1.33 -15.46
C ARG A 35 8.84 2.74 -15.62
N ASP A 36 8.61 3.61 -14.65
CA ASP A 36 8.99 5.03 -14.70
C ASP A 36 9.17 5.60 -13.28
N SER A 37 9.56 6.86 -13.17
CA SER A 37 9.51 7.63 -11.93
C SER A 37 8.12 8.21 -11.72
N TYR A 38 7.53 7.90 -10.57
CA TYR A 38 6.17 8.33 -10.22
C TYR A 38 6.17 9.19 -8.97
N TYR A 39 5.34 10.22 -8.96
CA TYR A 39 4.95 10.93 -7.74
C TYR A 39 3.64 10.35 -7.21
N MET A 40 3.66 9.80 -6.01
CA MET A 40 2.51 9.13 -5.40
C MET A 40 1.74 10.12 -4.52
N ILE A 41 0.47 10.36 -4.85
CA ILE A 41 -0.40 11.25 -4.06
C ILE A 41 -1.20 10.44 -3.03
N PHE A 42 -2.03 9.51 -3.54
CA PHE A 42 -2.82 8.59 -2.74
C PHE A 42 -2.57 7.16 -3.19
N ALA A 43 -2.46 6.24 -2.24
CA ALA A 43 -2.43 4.81 -2.52
C ALA A 43 -3.13 4.06 -1.40
N ASP A 44 -3.94 3.08 -1.78
CA ASP A 44 -4.47 2.07 -0.88
C ASP A 44 -4.29 0.69 -1.54
N ILE A 45 -3.29 -0.04 -1.07
CA ILE A 45 -2.83 -1.30 -1.65
C ILE A 45 -2.90 -2.39 -0.59
N LYS A 46 -3.63 -3.46 -0.91
CA LYS A 46 -3.84 -4.61 -0.03
C LYS A 46 -3.40 -5.89 -0.75
N ALA A 47 -2.50 -6.66 -0.14
CA ALA A 47 -1.93 -7.87 -0.72
C ALA A 47 -2.54 -9.12 -0.09
N TYR A 48 -2.88 -10.11 -0.93
CA TYR A 48 -3.53 -11.35 -0.53
C TYR A 48 -2.83 -12.55 -1.19
N PRO A 49 -2.84 -13.72 -0.55
CA PRO A 49 -2.36 -14.95 -1.17
C PRO A 49 -3.17 -15.29 -2.43
N ILE A 50 -2.52 -15.92 -3.40
CA ILE A 50 -3.17 -16.32 -4.65
C ILE A 50 -4.32 -17.29 -4.34
N GLY A 51 -5.50 -17.03 -4.91
CA GLY A 51 -6.68 -17.88 -4.76
C GLY A 51 -7.49 -17.67 -3.47
N ASN A 52 -7.06 -16.79 -2.57
CA ASN A 52 -7.84 -16.47 -1.37
C ASN A 52 -8.94 -15.44 -1.65
N GLU A 53 -10.02 -15.54 -0.88
CA GLU A 53 -11.09 -14.54 -0.87
C GLU A 53 -10.55 -13.21 -0.32
N ARG A 54 -11.02 -12.12 -0.91
CA ARG A 54 -10.62 -10.76 -0.53
C ARG A 54 -11.75 -10.14 0.27
N ALA A 55 -11.56 -10.05 1.57
CA ALA A 55 -12.46 -9.30 2.44
C ALA A 55 -12.23 -7.80 2.24
N GLU A 56 -13.30 -7.03 2.40
CA GLU A 56 -13.21 -5.59 2.62
C GLU A 56 -12.54 -5.35 3.99
N ILE A 57 -11.56 -4.44 4.03
CA ILE A 57 -10.80 -4.14 5.25
C ILE A 57 -10.97 -2.65 5.53
N LYS A 58 -11.72 -2.32 6.58
CA LYS A 58 -12.00 -0.94 7.02
C LYS A 58 -11.27 -0.60 8.32
N THR A 59 -10.95 -1.61 9.13
CA THR A 59 -10.32 -1.47 10.44
C THR A 59 -9.07 -2.33 10.55
N PHE A 60 -8.29 -2.10 11.61
CA PHE A 60 -7.15 -2.95 11.93
C PHE A 60 -7.60 -4.37 12.30
N GLU A 61 -8.72 -4.51 12.99
CA GLU A 61 -9.34 -5.80 13.33
C GLU A 61 -9.73 -6.58 12.06
N ASP A 62 -10.37 -5.94 11.08
CA ASP A 62 -10.68 -6.58 9.79
C ASP A 62 -9.39 -7.08 9.12
N PHE A 63 -8.30 -6.30 9.19
CA PHE A 63 -7.02 -6.72 8.66
C PHE A 63 -6.52 -7.97 9.36
N LEU A 64 -6.52 -8.00 10.70
CA LEU A 64 -6.06 -9.15 11.49
C LEU A 64 -6.86 -10.43 11.18
N GLU A 65 -8.17 -10.32 11.04
CA GLU A 65 -9.08 -11.45 10.80
C GLU A 65 -9.09 -11.92 9.33
N SER A 66 -8.73 -11.07 8.38
CA SER A 66 -8.73 -11.41 6.95
C SER A 66 -7.55 -12.27 6.49
N SER A 67 -7.62 -12.77 5.25
CA SER A 67 -6.48 -13.39 4.55
C SER A 67 -5.43 -12.39 4.03
N CYS A 68 -5.64 -11.08 4.23
CA CYS A 68 -4.70 -10.06 3.78
C CYS A 68 -3.37 -10.18 4.54
N GLU A 69 -2.27 -10.16 3.80
CA GLU A 69 -0.92 -10.30 4.35
C GLU A 69 -0.29 -8.93 4.63
N MET A 70 -0.60 -7.94 3.78
CA MET A 70 0.03 -6.63 3.81
C MET A 70 -0.95 -5.53 3.40
N VAL A 71 -0.86 -4.38 4.07
CA VAL A 71 -1.57 -3.15 3.73
C VAL A 71 -0.54 -2.03 3.59
N PHE A 72 -0.61 -1.29 2.49
CA PHE A 72 0.17 -0.09 2.25
C PHE A 72 -0.79 1.05 1.93
N MET A 73 -0.69 2.13 2.71
CA MET A 73 -1.48 3.33 2.52
C MET A 73 -0.58 4.54 2.39
N CYS A 74 -0.92 5.43 1.48
CA CYS A 74 -0.31 6.73 1.31
C CYS A 74 -1.40 7.79 1.22
N THR A 75 -1.27 8.84 2.03
CA THR A 75 -2.12 10.04 2.02
C THR A 75 -1.23 11.27 1.89
N ASP A 76 -1.62 12.19 1.02
CA ASP A 76 -0.91 13.46 0.75
C ASP A 76 0.58 13.31 0.45
N SER A 77 0.99 12.20 -0.18
CA SER A 77 2.39 11.88 -0.55
C SER A 77 3.39 11.71 0.61
N ILE A 78 3.02 12.04 1.84
CA ILE A 78 3.95 12.11 2.99
C ILE A 78 3.54 11.22 4.16
N PHE A 79 2.26 10.88 4.27
CA PHE A 79 1.76 10.00 5.34
C PHE A 79 1.67 8.58 4.81
N ILE A 80 2.71 7.79 5.11
CA ILE A 80 2.79 6.38 4.72
C ILE A 80 2.52 5.50 5.93
N GLU A 81 1.54 4.61 5.80
CA GLU A 81 1.25 3.58 6.78
C GLU A 81 1.46 2.21 6.13
N PHE A 82 2.27 1.37 6.75
CA PHE A 82 2.58 0.03 6.26
C PHE A 82 2.34 -1.00 7.35
N TYR A 83 1.49 -1.98 7.04
CA TYR A 83 1.13 -3.08 7.92
C TYR A 83 1.47 -4.40 7.26
N SER A 84 1.98 -5.34 8.05
CA SER A 84 2.27 -6.70 7.61
C SER A 84 2.08 -7.65 8.78
N LYS A 85 1.50 -8.81 8.51
CA LYS A 85 1.41 -9.91 9.50
C LYS A 85 2.74 -10.64 9.70
N ASP A 86 3.68 -10.48 8.76
CA ASP A 86 5.04 -10.99 8.88
C ASP A 86 5.99 -9.93 9.44
N ARG A 87 6.55 -10.21 10.63
CA ARG A 87 7.52 -9.35 11.31
C ARG A 87 8.80 -9.15 10.50
N LYS A 88 9.27 -10.17 9.76
CA LYS A 88 10.49 -10.07 8.94
C LYS A 88 10.31 -9.07 7.81
N VAL A 89 9.11 -9.00 7.23
CA VAL A 89 8.77 -8.01 6.21
C VAL A 89 8.75 -6.61 6.81
N LEU A 90 8.15 -6.42 8.00
CA LEU A 90 8.17 -5.14 8.71
C LEU A 90 9.61 -4.67 8.97
N ASP A 91 10.46 -5.54 9.50
CA ASP A 91 11.86 -5.20 9.81
C ASP A 91 12.65 -4.87 8.55
N LYS A 92 12.40 -5.57 7.44
CA LYS A 92 13.04 -5.27 6.16
C LYS A 92 12.63 -3.89 5.63
N VAL A 93 11.34 -3.56 5.69
CA VAL A 93 10.83 -2.24 5.24
C VAL A 93 11.38 -1.14 6.14
N TYR A 94 11.32 -1.31 7.46
CA TYR A 94 11.87 -0.36 8.42
C TYR A 94 13.35 -0.06 8.15
N ASN A 95 14.18 -1.10 8.05
CA ASN A 95 15.60 -0.95 7.78
C ASN A 95 15.88 -0.30 6.41
N ASN A 96 15.04 -0.58 5.40
CA ASN A 96 15.14 0.08 4.10
C ASN A 96 14.81 1.58 4.20
N CYS A 97 13.79 1.96 4.96
CA CYS A 97 13.45 3.36 5.19
C CYS A 97 14.59 4.09 5.93
N ILE A 98 15.13 3.49 7.01
CA ILE A 98 16.28 4.05 7.73
C ILE A 98 17.51 4.16 6.81
N GLY A 99 17.81 3.14 6.02
CA GLY A 99 18.95 3.14 5.10
C GLY A 99 18.83 4.08 3.90
N ASN A 100 17.64 4.65 3.66
CA ASN A 100 17.40 5.69 2.65
C ASN A 100 17.03 7.04 3.29
N ASP A 101 17.41 7.25 4.56
CA ASP A 101 17.27 8.51 5.29
C ASP A 101 15.83 9.04 5.40
N PHE A 102 14.84 8.15 5.42
CA PHE A 102 13.44 8.55 5.68
C PHE A 102 13.30 9.06 7.11
N GLU A 103 12.61 10.19 7.27
CA GLU A 103 12.35 10.78 8.58
C GLU A 103 11.15 10.12 9.29
N LYS A 104 11.16 10.16 10.63
CA LYS A 104 10.01 9.81 11.49
C LYS A 104 9.46 8.38 11.29
N VAL A 105 10.31 7.45 10.87
CA VAL A 105 9.96 6.03 10.73
C VAL A 105 9.82 5.41 12.12
N VAL A 106 8.61 4.96 12.46
CA VAL A 106 8.30 4.39 13.79
C VAL A 106 7.51 3.10 13.67
N TYR A 107 7.78 2.15 14.57
CA TYR A 107 6.86 1.04 14.79
C TYR A 107 5.66 1.52 15.59
N LYS A 108 4.49 0.99 15.24
CA LYS A 108 3.26 1.14 15.99
C LYS A 108 2.83 -0.21 16.55
N THR A 109 2.36 -0.22 17.78
CA THR A 109 1.74 -1.39 18.39
C THR A 109 0.29 -1.52 17.91
N ALA A 110 -0.31 -2.70 18.11
CA ALA A 110 -1.73 -2.90 17.84
C ALA A 110 -2.62 -1.90 18.58
N ALA A 111 -2.28 -1.56 19.83
CA ALA A 111 -3.01 -0.59 20.63
C ALA A 111 -2.94 0.84 20.06
N ASP A 112 -1.84 1.20 19.38
CA ASP A 112 -1.71 2.52 18.76
C ASP A 112 -2.61 2.68 17.53
N VAL A 113 -3.10 1.59 16.94
CA VAL A 113 -3.77 1.58 15.62
C VAL A 113 -5.17 0.97 15.63
N SER A 114 -5.65 0.43 16.75
CA SER A 114 -6.99 -0.19 16.85
C SER A 114 -8.14 0.77 16.56
N GLY A 115 -7.93 2.09 16.73
CA GLY A 115 -8.92 3.11 16.34
C GLY A 115 -8.79 3.62 14.90
N ARG A 116 -7.82 3.12 14.12
CA ARG A 116 -7.47 3.67 12.80
C ARG A 116 -8.28 2.99 11.70
N GLY A 117 -8.94 3.82 10.88
CA GLY A 117 -9.53 3.37 9.62
C GLY A 117 -8.46 3.03 8.58
N PHE A 118 -8.62 1.92 7.87
CA PHE A 118 -7.72 1.39 6.84
C PHE A 118 -8.12 1.80 5.42
N ILE A 119 -8.35 3.10 5.29
CA ILE A 119 -8.70 3.78 4.03
C ILE A 119 -7.86 5.05 3.97
N ALA A 120 -7.12 5.21 2.87
CA ALA A 120 -6.50 6.48 2.52
C ALA A 120 -7.60 7.40 1.95
N TRP A 121 -7.84 8.54 2.61
CA TRP A 121 -8.69 9.62 2.12
C TRP A 121 -7.82 10.74 1.56
#